data_AF-A0A9X3URC7-F1
#
_entry.id   AF-A0A9X3URC7-F1
#
_cell.length_a   1.000
_cell.length_b   1.000
_cell.length_c   1.000
_cell.angle_alpha   90.00
_cell.angle_beta   90.00
_cell.angle_gamma   90.00
#
_symmetry.space_group_name_H-M   'P 1'
#
loop_
_entity.id
_entity.type
_entity.pdbx_description
1 polymer ?
#
loop_
_entity_poly.entity_id
_entity_poly.type
_entity_poly.pdbx_seq_one_letter_code
_entity_poly.pdbx_strand_id
1 'polypeptide(L)'
;MGKYQSNRLNYLFLGCSATFLLCQSTLAYSQETNPLTQELLHLKNKQQFENVNENFKKAQQFLEDKQAVEEEAKSTLATDSVDETSKKITRITIDLGGKGGALNFDEVSQRYLNKPLSTKVVFQLVKDLTDLLYRSGYVTSAIGLKNPKIKNGDLEFVVLWGTVNDILVAGEKATHFRDKAMLAVLPNLKNKLLNVYDIDQMVEILNTTNKSAKVSVVASQEKGASNLNIERVRNDWPEVTLSINNSGTENNANGRNQASLNVAWSDLLGTNDRWSFSTGYRFYKHSKANQQRNYALSYVQPLSFSTLELKLAESEYKKSLQGENDVYTSSGKTQTATLKLSHVLSIPPLAVIASVNVIP
;
A
#
# COMPACT_ATOMS: atom_id res chain seq x y z
N MET A 1 -66.34 -34.68 0.48
CA MET A 1 -65.95 -34.40 -0.93
C MET A 1 -64.83 -33.38 -0.94
N GLY A 2 -63.76 -33.64 -1.70
CA GLY A 2 -62.80 -32.62 -2.15
C GLY A 2 -61.53 -32.39 -1.33
N LYS A 3 -60.52 -33.25 -1.51
CA LYS A 3 -59.09 -33.00 -1.25
C LYS A 3 -58.47 -32.21 -2.41
N TYR A 4 -57.45 -31.38 -2.13
CA TYR A 4 -56.13 -31.22 -2.83
C TYR A 4 -55.55 -29.82 -2.54
N GLN A 5 -54.56 -29.70 -1.64
CA GLN A 5 -53.11 -29.63 -1.89
C GLN A 5 -52.59 -28.39 -2.63
N SER A 6 -51.73 -27.63 -1.96
CA SER A 6 -50.40 -27.23 -2.48
C SER A 6 -49.55 -26.63 -1.35
N ASN A 7 -48.54 -27.40 -0.93
CA ASN A 7 -47.43 -27.01 -0.06
C ASN A 7 -46.34 -26.29 -0.88
N ARG A 8 -45.64 -25.34 -0.26
CA ARG A 8 -44.20 -24.99 -0.35
C ARG A 8 -44.03 -23.55 0.17
N LEU A 9 -43.01 -23.12 0.89
CA LEU A 9 -41.80 -23.69 1.51
C LEU A 9 -41.17 -22.45 2.17
N ASN A 10 -41.07 -22.37 3.50
CA ASN A 10 -40.23 -21.34 4.15
C ASN A 10 -39.84 -21.83 5.55
N TYR A 11 -38.70 -22.52 5.62
CA TYR A 11 -37.96 -22.75 6.84
C TYR A 11 -36.50 -22.41 6.56
N LEU A 12 -36.01 -21.29 7.05
CA LEU A 12 -34.62 -21.12 7.47
C LEU A 12 -34.48 -19.78 8.22
N PHE A 13 -33.66 -19.78 9.26
CA PHE A 13 -33.41 -18.75 10.27
C PHE A 13 -34.25 -18.81 11.54
N LEU A 14 -34.04 -19.88 12.31
CA LEU A 14 -34.07 -19.82 13.77
C LEU A 14 -33.01 -20.78 14.30
N GLY A 15 -31.95 -20.28 14.93
CA GLY A 15 -30.94 -21.14 15.53
C GLY A 15 -29.64 -20.45 15.92
N CYS A 16 -29.63 -19.77 17.06
CA CYS A 16 -28.51 -19.82 17.99
C CYS A 16 -28.94 -19.17 19.31
N SER A 17 -29.51 -19.99 20.19
CA SER A 17 -29.66 -19.67 21.60
C SER A 17 -28.32 -19.89 22.30
N ALA A 18 -27.96 -18.92 23.13
CA ALA A 18 -26.83 -18.91 24.05
C ALA A 18 -26.67 -20.21 24.85
N THR A 19 -25.41 -20.58 25.14
CA THR A 19 -25.02 -21.00 26.50
C THR A 19 -23.48 -21.06 26.66
N PHE A 20 -23.03 -20.53 27.79
CA PHE A 20 -21.75 -20.69 28.49
C PHE A 20 -20.46 -20.13 27.87
N LEU A 21 -20.16 -18.87 28.23
CA LEU A 21 -18.80 -18.34 28.30
C LEU A 21 -18.38 -18.29 29.78
N LEU A 22 -17.47 -19.17 30.17
CA LEU A 22 -16.69 -19.04 31.40
C LEU A 22 -15.75 -17.85 31.22
N CYS A 23 -15.95 -16.83 32.05
CA CYS A 23 -15.17 -15.62 32.10
C CYS A 23 -13.78 -15.93 32.67
N GLN A 24 -12.77 -16.01 31.82
CA GLN A 24 -11.37 -15.82 32.20
C GLN A 24 -11.02 -14.40 31.77
N SER A 25 -11.10 -13.47 32.72
CA SER A 25 -10.69 -12.08 32.54
C SER A 25 -9.16 -12.01 32.47
N THR A 26 -8.59 -12.09 31.28
CA THR A 26 -7.26 -11.53 31.05
C THR A 26 -7.45 -10.04 30.81
N LEU A 27 -7.16 -9.24 31.84
CA LEU A 27 -6.90 -7.81 31.70
C LEU A 27 -5.81 -7.65 30.64
N ALA A 28 -6.18 -7.15 29.46
CA ALA A 28 -5.22 -6.68 28.49
C ALA A 28 -4.61 -5.39 29.05
N TYR A 29 -3.42 -5.55 29.65
CA TYR A 29 -2.51 -4.44 29.89
C TYR A 29 -2.28 -3.74 28.55
N SER A 30 -2.42 -2.41 28.50
CA SER A 30 -1.88 -1.65 27.38
C SER A 30 -0.38 -1.94 27.35
N GLN A 31 0.11 -2.64 26.34
CA GLN A 31 1.53 -2.69 26.09
C GLN A 31 1.92 -1.27 25.66
N GLU A 32 2.41 -0.47 26.62
CA GLU A 32 3.36 0.58 26.31
C GLU A 32 4.39 -0.04 25.38
N THR A 33 4.47 0.48 24.15
CA THR A 33 5.49 0.08 23.19
C THR A 33 6.84 0.24 23.88
N ASN A 34 7.47 -0.88 24.20
CA ASN A 34 8.70 -0.93 24.99
C ASN A 34 9.71 0.06 24.38
N PRO A 35 10.28 1.00 25.16
CA PRO A 35 11.22 2.00 24.65
C PRO A 35 12.43 1.36 23.95
N LEU A 36 12.82 0.14 24.34
CA LEU A 36 13.85 -0.63 23.64
C LEU A 36 13.48 -0.97 22.20
N THR A 37 12.21 -1.24 21.88
CA THR A 37 11.76 -1.54 20.50
C THR A 37 11.81 -0.29 19.61
N GLN A 38 11.51 0.87 20.20
CA GLN A 38 11.56 2.14 19.49
C GLN A 38 13.00 2.59 19.26
N GLU A 39 13.88 2.39 20.25
CA GLU A 39 15.31 2.56 20.07
C GLU A 39 15.89 1.56 19.07
N LEU A 40 15.46 0.29 19.07
CA LEU A 40 15.91 -0.69 18.08
C LEU A 40 15.53 -0.28 16.65
N LEU A 41 14.31 0.23 16.47
CA LEU A 41 13.87 0.75 15.18
C LEU A 41 14.67 2.00 14.77
N HIS A 42 14.93 2.91 15.72
CA HIS A 42 15.74 4.10 15.49
C HIS A 42 17.19 3.73 15.13
N LEU A 43 17.81 2.81 15.87
CA LEU A 43 19.15 2.30 15.62
C LEU A 43 19.23 1.58 14.27
N LYS A 44 18.21 0.79 13.91
CA LYS A 44 18.12 0.11 12.62
C LYS A 44 18.00 1.12 11.47
N ASN A 45 17.19 2.16 11.61
CA ASN A 45 17.05 3.22 10.61
C ASN A 45 18.35 4.04 10.49
N LYS A 46 19.02 4.33 11.61
CA LYS A 46 20.32 5.01 11.62
C LYS A 46 21.40 4.18 10.93
N GLN A 47 21.47 2.88 11.24
CA GLN A 47 22.39 1.94 10.61
C GLN A 47 22.11 1.78 9.10
N GLN A 48 20.85 1.82 8.69
CA GLN A 48 20.49 1.84 7.26
C GLN A 48 20.96 3.13 6.58
N PHE A 49 20.78 4.30 7.21
CA PHE A 49 21.28 5.57 6.67
C PHE A 49 22.81 5.59 6.55
N GLU A 50 23.52 5.09 7.56
CA GLU A 50 24.98 4.96 7.54
C GLU A 50 25.45 3.99 6.45
N ASN A 51 24.80 2.83 6.30
CA ASN A 51 25.11 1.88 5.23
C ASN A 51 24.85 2.46 3.84
N VAL A 52 23.77 3.23 3.64
CA VAL A 52 23.51 3.92 2.38
C VAL A 52 24.60 4.94 2.09
N ASN A 53 25.01 5.73 3.10
CA ASN A 53 26.05 6.74 2.94
C ASN A 53 27.43 6.11 2.68
N GLU A 54 27.77 5.03 3.37
CA GLU A 54 28.99 4.25 3.14
C GLU A 54 28.99 3.57 1.77
N ASN A 55 27.85 3.01 1.33
CA ASN A 55 27.73 2.45 -0.02
C ASN A 55 27.82 3.55 -1.09
N PHE A 56 27.30 4.75 -0.81
CA PHE A 56 27.43 5.90 -1.69
C PHE A 56 28.89 6.36 -1.78
N LYS A 57 29.60 6.40 -0.65
CA LYS A 57 31.02 6.73 -0.56
C LYS A 57 31.91 5.68 -1.23
N LYS A 58 31.60 4.38 -1.07
CA LYS A 58 32.27 3.28 -1.78
C LYS A 58 31.97 3.29 -3.27
N ALA A 59 30.75 3.61 -3.68
CA ALA A 59 30.44 3.80 -5.10
C ALA A 59 31.19 4.99 -5.67
N GLN A 60 31.31 6.08 -4.90
CA GLN A 60 32.08 7.26 -5.29
C GLN A 60 33.58 6.96 -5.36
N GLN A 61 34.15 6.26 -4.38
CA GLN A 61 35.53 5.77 -4.41
C GLN A 61 35.76 4.77 -5.54
N PHE A 62 34.83 3.86 -5.83
CA PHE A 62 34.95 2.94 -6.96
C PHE A 62 34.91 3.68 -8.32
N LEU A 63 34.15 4.77 -8.40
CA LEU A 63 34.13 5.65 -9.58
C LEU A 63 35.41 6.49 -9.68
N GLU A 64 35.96 6.97 -8.56
CA GLU A 64 37.23 7.68 -8.49
C GLU A 64 38.42 6.73 -8.79
N ASP A 65 38.40 5.50 -8.30
CA ASP A 65 39.40 4.46 -8.59
C ASP A 65 39.31 4.02 -10.05
N LYS A 66 38.10 3.92 -10.63
CA LYS A 66 37.94 3.72 -12.08
C LYS A 66 38.44 4.91 -12.89
N GLN A 67 38.23 6.13 -12.40
CA GLN A 67 38.77 7.34 -13.02
C GLN A 67 40.30 7.40 -12.91
N ALA A 68 40.89 6.93 -11.81
CA ALA A 68 42.34 6.81 -11.62
C ALA A 68 42.96 5.74 -12.52
N VAL A 69 42.29 4.60 -12.70
CA VAL A 69 42.69 3.54 -13.66
C VAL A 69 42.50 4.00 -15.11
N GLU A 70 41.50 4.83 -15.40
CA GLU A 70 41.31 5.49 -16.71
C GLU A 70 42.28 6.67 -16.93
N GLU A 71 42.77 7.32 -15.86
CA GLU A 71 43.79 8.38 -15.91
C GLU A 71 45.20 7.81 -16.11
N GLU A 72 45.55 6.66 -15.51
CA GLU A 72 46.79 5.93 -15.83
C GLU A 72 46.79 5.41 -17.28
N ALA A 73 45.63 5.00 -17.81
CA ALA A 73 45.48 4.65 -19.23
C ALA A 73 45.47 5.87 -20.19
N LYS A 74 45.32 7.09 -19.67
CA LYS A 74 45.38 8.36 -20.43
C LYS A 74 46.74 9.06 -20.34
N SER A 75 47.66 8.60 -19.50
CA SER A 75 49.01 9.19 -19.37
C SER A 75 49.89 9.06 -20.64
N THR A 76 49.46 8.37 -21.69
CA THR A 76 50.11 8.37 -23.02
C THR A 76 49.48 9.29 -24.06
N LEU A 77 48.49 10.12 -23.71
CA LEU A 77 47.99 11.18 -24.57
C LEU A 77 47.95 12.49 -23.78
N ALA A 78 49.10 13.16 -23.77
CA ALA A 78 49.28 14.48 -23.22
C ALA A 78 48.48 15.55 -23.99
N THR A 79 48.12 16.59 -23.23
CA THR A 79 47.79 17.96 -23.65
C THR A 79 46.47 18.15 -24.39
N ASP A 80 45.52 18.80 -23.73
CA ASP A 80 44.94 20.02 -24.31
C ASP A 80 44.56 21.02 -23.22
N SER A 81 45.04 22.23 -23.45
CA SER A 81 44.84 23.46 -22.72
C SER A 81 43.38 23.89 -22.66
N VAL A 82 43.08 24.72 -21.66
CA VAL A 82 41.90 25.60 -21.64
C VAL A 82 41.88 26.39 -22.96
N ASP A 83 40.94 26.08 -23.85
CA ASP A 83 40.75 26.82 -25.10
C ASP A 83 39.27 27.22 -25.29
N GLU A 84 39.12 28.42 -25.83
CA GLU A 84 37.97 29.32 -25.77
C GLU A 84 36.87 28.99 -26.79
N THR A 85 36.56 27.70 -26.95
CA THR A 85 35.37 27.21 -27.69
C THR A 85 34.59 26.21 -26.84
N SER A 86 33.91 26.72 -25.81
CA SER A 86 33.01 25.93 -24.96
C SER A 86 31.95 25.26 -25.86
N LYS A 87 32.16 24.00 -26.24
CA LYS A 87 31.11 23.18 -26.85
C LYS A 87 29.95 23.16 -25.86
N LYS A 88 28.76 23.52 -26.33
CA LYS A 88 27.55 23.54 -25.51
C LYS A 88 26.74 22.29 -25.77
N ILE A 89 25.88 21.92 -24.82
CA ILE A 89 24.85 20.91 -25.05
C ILE A 89 23.81 21.52 -26.00
N THR A 90 23.72 20.98 -27.20
CA THR A 90 22.83 21.48 -28.27
C THR A 90 21.55 20.66 -28.34
N ARG A 91 21.64 19.37 -28.05
CA ARG A 91 20.51 18.43 -28.13
C ARG A 91 20.64 17.35 -27.07
N ILE A 92 19.52 17.00 -26.47
CA ILE A 92 19.39 15.88 -25.55
C ILE A 92 18.28 15.00 -26.10
N THR A 93 18.57 13.72 -26.32
CA THR A 93 17.57 12.71 -26.70
C THR A 93 17.62 11.58 -25.71
N ILE A 94 16.45 11.03 -25.38
CA ILE A 94 16.31 9.95 -24.41
C ILE A 94 15.49 8.85 -25.07
N ASP A 95 16.14 7.73 -25.33
CA ASP A 95 15.52 6.53 -25.91
C ASP A 95 14.86 5.71 -24.80
N LEU A 96 13.53 5.68 -24.80
CA LEU A 96 12.74 4.89 -23.84
C LEU A 96 12.61 3.41 -24.25
N GLY A 97 13.13 3.00 -25.41
CA GLY A 97 13.07 1.61 -25.86
C GLY A 97 11.63 1.08 -26.03
N GLY A 98 10.66 1.96 -26.32
CA GLY A 98 9.25 1.61 -26.51
C GLY A 98 8.48 1.28 -25.22
N LYS A 99 9.04 1.56 -24.03
CA LYS A 99 8.38 1.36 -22.72
C LYS A 99 8.26 2.70 -21.97
N GLY A 100 7.46 2.75 -20.90
CA GLY A 100 7.42 3.92 -20.00
C GLY A 100 6.72 5.17 -20.56
N GLY A 101 5.77 5.03 -21.49
CA GLY A 101 5.18 6.11 -22.28
C GLY A 101 4.46 7.26 -21.56
N ALA A 102 4.40 7.26 -20.22
CA ALA A 102 3.87 8.38 -19.43
C ALA A 102 4.98 9.30 -18.86
N LEU A 103 6.25 8.93 -19.01
CA LEU A 103 7.37 9.72 -18.48
C LEU A 103 7.75 10.84 -19.43
N ASN A 104 7.87 12.03 -18.87
CA ASN A 104 8.30 13.22 -19.61
C ASN A 104 9.62 13.76 -19.04
N PHE A 105 10.68 13.66 -19.84
CA PHE A 105 12.01 14.16 -19.48
C PHE A 105 12.31 15.57 -20.03
N ASP A 106 11.35 16.20 -20.73
CA ASP A 106 11.56 17.47 -21.41
C ASP A 106 11.88 18.58 -20.42
N GLU A 107 11.15 18.67 -19.31
CA GLU A 107 11.39 19.69 -18.28
C GLU A 107 12.82 19.60 -17.72
N VAL A 108 13.28 18.39 -17.43
CA VAL A 108 14.66 18.17 -16.98
C VAL A 108 15.63 18.54 -18.09
N SER A 109 15.43 18.04 -19.31
CA SER A 109 16.33 18.24 -20.46
C SER A 109 16.50 19.71 -20.84
N GLN A 110 15.40 20.49 -20.85
CA GLN A 110 15.41 21.91 -21.18
C GLN A 110 16.30 22.73 -20.23
N ARG A 111 16.38 22.36 -18.94
CA ARG A 111 17.27 23.01 -17.97
C ARG A 111 18.76 22.82 -18.27
N TYR A 112 19.13 21.93 -19.19
CA TYR A 112 20.53 21.63 -19.54
C TYR A 112 20.92 22.02 -20.97
N LEU A 113 19.96 22.40 -21.82
CA LEU A 113 20.29 22.94 -23.13
C LEU A 113 21.11 24.23 -23.01
N ASN A 114 22.04 24.43 -23.95
CA ASN A 114 22.97 25.55 -24.02
C ASN A 114 23.96 25.68 -22.84
N LYS A 115 23.97 24.75 -21.88
CA LYS A 115 25.01 24.69 -20.85
C LYS A 115 26.33 24.18 -21.41
N PRO A 116 27.48 24.50 -20.78
CA PRO A 116 28.79 23.99 -21.18
C PRO A 116 28.81 22.45 -21.15
N LEU A 117 29.32 21.83 -22.22
CA LEU A 117 29.54 20.41 -22.30
C LEU A 117 30.76 20.03 -21.44
N SER A 118 30.51 19.76 -20.17
CA SER A 118 31.53 19.34 -19.20
C SER A 118 31.07 18.09 -18.46
N THR A 119 32.01 17.27 -17.99
CA THR A 119 31.73 16.06 -17.22
C THR A 119 30.83 16.33 -16.03
N LYS A 120 31.06 17.44 -15.32
CA LYS A 120 30.24 17.87 -14.18
C LYS A 120 28.79 18.13 -14.56
N VAL A 121 28.55 18.85 -15.67
CA VAL A 121 27.19 19.17 -16.15
C VAL A 121 26.49 17.92 -16.64
N VAL A 122 27.18 17.05 -17.38
CA VAL A 122 26.61 15.79 -17.89
C VAL A 122 26.26 14.85 -16.73
N PHE A 123 27.13 14.74 -15.72
CA PHE A 123 26.86 13.93 -14.53
C PHE A 123 25.62 14.42 -13.77
N GLN A 124 25.50 15.75 -13.59
CA GLN A 124 24.32 16.33 -12.95
C GLN A 124 23.04 16.11 -13.77
N LEU A 125 23.11 16.18 -15.10
CA LEU A 125 21.99 15.84 -15.97
C LEU A 125 21.56 14.38 -15.79
N VAL A 126 22.50 13.43 -15.81
CA VAL A 126 22.20 12.00 -15.59
C VAL A 126 21.55 11.77 -14.23
N LYS A 127 22.03 12.46 -13.19
CA LYS A 127 21.44 12.42 -11.85
C LYS A 127 20.00 12.91 -11.87
N ASP A 128 19.74 14.10 -12.41
CA ASP A 128 18.39 14.67 -12.46
C ASP A 128 17.41 13.81 -13.29
N LEU A 129 17.87 13.22 -14.39
CA LEU A 129 17.06 12.31 -15.20
C LEU A 129 16.75 11.01 -14.43
N THR A 130 17.73 10.49 -13.68
CA THR A 130 17.57 9.29 -12.84
C THR A 130 16.64 9.58 -11.66
N ASP A 131 16.75 10.75 -11.03
CA ASP A 131 15.86 11.20 -9.96
C ASP A 131 14.40 11.28 -10.46
N LEU A 132 14.17 11.68 -11.72
CA LEU A 132 12.84 11.65 -12.33
C LEU A 132 12.29 10.22 -12.44
N LEU A 133 13.11 9.25 -12.86
CA LEU A 133 12.71 7.83 -12.88
C LEU A 133 12.31 7.35 -11.49
N TYR A 134 13.13 7.67 -10.48
CA TYR A 134 12.90 7.26 -9.09
C TYR A 134 11.65 7.88 -8.50
N ARG A 135 11.43 9.18 -8.69
CA ARG A 135 10.19 9.86 -8.26
C ARG A 135 8.96 9.27 -8.96
N SER A 136 9.11 8.79 -10.18
CA SER A 136 8.04 8.10 -10.92
C SER A 136 7.90 6.62 -10.56
N GLY A 137 8.70 6.12 -9.62
CA GLY A 137 8.62 4.78 -9.04
C GLY A 137 9.53 3.73 -9.67
N TYR A 138 10.29 4.05 -10.71
CA TYR A 138 11.12 3.10 -11.46
C TYR A 138 12.52 2.91 -10.83
N VAL A 139 12.56 2.48 -9.56
CA VAL A 139 13.78 2.43 -8.74
C VAL A 139 14.85 1.43 -9.20
N THR A 140 14.47 0.40 -9.95
CA THR A 140 15.40 -0.59 -10.53
C THR A 140 15.81 -0.25 -11.97
N SER A 141 15.42 0.92 -12.47
CA SER A 141 15.78 1.39 -13.81
C SER A 141 16.94 2.38 -13.73
N ALA A 142 17.71 2.47 -14.81
CA ALA A 142 18.88 3.34 -14.89
C ALA A 142 18.92 4.09 -16.22
N ILE A 143 19.65 5.20 -16.26
CA ILE A 143 19.90 5.96 -17.48
C ILE A 143 21.37 5.83 -17.85
N GLY A 144 21.61 5.39 -19.09
CA GLY A 144 22.94 5.27 -19.67
C GLY A 144 23.11 6.19 -20.87
N LEU A 145 24.35 6.55 -21.17
CA LEU A 145 24.69 7.15 -22.47
C LEU A 145 24.65 6.06 -23.54
N LYS A 146 23.89 6.30 -24.61
CA LYS A 146 23.79 5.40 -25.76
C LYS A 146 25.10 5.37 -26.54
N ASN A 147 25.73 6.54 -26.68
CA ASN A 147 26.97 6.73 -27.42
C ASN A 147 28.01 7.45 -26.54
N PRO A 148 29.17 6.83 -26.24
CA PRO A 148 30.20 7.46 -25.41
C PRO A 148 30.98 8.58 -26.14
N LYS A 149 30.92 8.62 -27.48
CA LYS A 149 31.54 9.68 -28.29
C LYS A 149 30.54 10.79 -28.55
N ILE A 150 30.57 11.82 -27.71
CA ILE A 150 29.70 13.00 -27.85
C ILE A 150 30.18 13.83 -29.05
N LYS A 151 29.35 13.91 -30.10
CA LYS A 151 29.61 14.74 -31.29
C LYS A 151 28.73 15.97 -31.23
N ASN A 152 29.30 17.15 -31.53
CA ASN A 152 28.56 18.40 -31.73
C ASN A 152 27.63 18.85 -30.57
N GLY A 153 27.84 18.36 -29.35
CA GLY A 153 26.98 18.67 -28.21
C GLY A 153 25.69 17.86 -28.13
N ASP A 154 25.56 16.80 -28.95
CA ASP A 154 24.43 15.87 -28.93
C ASP A 154 24.64 14.81 -27.85
N LEU A 155 23.78 14.82 -26.83
CA LEU A 155 23.73 13.80 -25.78
C LEU A 155 22.58 12.84 -26.06
N GLU A 156 22.93 11.59 -26.34
CA GLU A 156 21.96 10.51 -26.56
C GLU A 156 21.96 9.58 -25.35
N PHE A 157 20.85 9.52 -24.64
CA PHE A 157 20.63 8.63 -23.51
C PHE A 157 19.71 7.48 -23.88
N VAL A 158 19.81 6.39 -23.13
CA VAL A 158 18.91 5.25 -23.18
C VAL A 158 18.47 4.88 -21.77
N VAL A 159 17.18 4.58 -21.60
CA VAL A 159 16.66 4.07 -20.33
C VAL A 159 16.79 2.55 -20.30
N LEU A 160 17.53 2.05 -19.32
CA LEU A 160 17.67 0.64 -19.01
C LEU A 160 16.59 0.28 -18.00
N TRP A 161 15.48 -0.25 -18.51
CA TRP A 161 14.31 -0.60 -17.71
C TRP A 161 14.53 -1.82 -16.84
N GLY A 162 14.27 -1.67 -15.54
CA GLY A 162 14.15 -2.79 -14.63
C GLY A 162 12.76 -3.45 -14.73
N THR A 163 12.71 -4.77 -14.81
CA THR A 163 11.45 -5.54 -14.91
C THR A 163 11.27 -6.52 -13.76
N VAL A 164 10.04 -6.97 -13.55
CA VAL A 164 9.73 -8.08 -12.63
C VAL A 164 9.81 -9.40 -13.37
N ASN A 165 10.68 -10.32 -12.93
CA ASN A 165 10.79 -11.67 -13.51
C ASN A 165 9.76 -12.64 -12.88
N ASP A 166 9.69 -12.73 -11.55
CA ASP A 166 8.72 -13.60 -10.87
C ASP A 166 8.29 -13.05 -9.51
N ILE A 167 7.17 -13.57 -9.02
CA ILE A 167 6.67 -13.31 -7.66
C ILE A 167 6.81 -14.59 -6.85
N LEU A 168 7.63 -14.53 -5.81
CA LEU A 168 7.98 -15.63 -4.94
C LEU A 168 7.28 -15.49 -3.59
N VAL A 169 7.02 -16.61 -2.93
CA VAL A 169 6.51 -16.67 -1.55
C VAL A 169 7.53 -17.43 -0.73
N ALA A 170 8.09 -16.76 0.28
CA ALA A 170 9.16 -17.30 1.13
C ALA A 170 10.35 -17.88 0.34
N GLY A 171 10.75 -17.22 -0.74
CA GLY A 171 11.88 -17.60 -1.59
C GLY A 171 11.57 -18.59 -2.71
N GLU A 172 10.35 -19.14 -2.75
CA GLU A 172 9.97 -20.19 -3.71
C GLU A 172 8.74 -19.82 -4.54
N LYS A 173 8.49 -20.58 -5.61
CA LYS A 173 7.23 -20.44 -6.36
C LYS A 173 6.06 -20.94 -5.53
N ALA A 174 4.96 -20.20 -5.54
CA ALA A 174 3.75 -20.59 -4.82
C ALA A 174 3.22 -21.96 -5.28
N THR A 175 3.30 -22.95 -4.40
CA THR A 175 2.79 -24.31 -4.63
C THR A 175 1.44 -24.55 -3.98
N HIS A 176 1.27 -24.04 -2.75
CA HIS A 176 0.07 -24.17 -1.92
C HIS A 176 -1.13 -23.37 -2.47
N PHE A 177 -2.34 -23.92 -2.29
CA PHE A 177 -3.58 -23.28 -2.75
C PHE A 177 -3.75 -21.86 -2.20
N ARG A 178 -3.59 -21.65 -0.88
CA ARG A 178 -3.75 -20.31 -0.26
C ARG A 178 -2.74 -19.29 -0.79
N ASP A 179 -1.56 -19.72 -1.22
CA ASP A 179 -0.57 -18.83 -1.83
C ASP A 179 -0.95 -18.46 -3.25
N LYS A 180 -1.39 -19.43 -4.04
CA LYS A 180 -1.89 -19.17 -5.40
C LYS A 180 -3.11 -18.25 -5.38
N ALA A 181 -4.06 -18.50 -4.48
CA ALA A 181 -5.25 -17.66 -4.30
C ALA A 181 -4.88 -16.23 -3.87
N MET A 182 -3.92 -16.09 -2.95
CA MET A 182 -3.40 -14.80 -2.51
C MET A 182 -2.76 -14.02 -3.66
N LEU A 183 -1.94 -14.68 -4.48
CA LEU A 183 -1.28 -14.05 -5.63
C LEU A 183 -2.25 -13.70 -6.76
N ALA A 184 -3.32 -14.49 -6.94
CA ALA A 184 -4.29 -14.31 -8.03
C ALA A 184 -5.04 -12.97 -7.97
N VAL A 185 -5.10 -12.33 -6.80
CA VAL A 185 -5.75 -11.03 -6.62
C VAL A 185 -4.78 -9.85 -6.55
N LEU A 186 -3.47 -10.09 -6.61
CA LEU A 186 -2.48 -9.02 -6.66
C LEU A 186 -2.36 -8.45 -8.08
N PRO A 187 -1.85 -7.22 -8.23
CA PRO A 187 -1.41 -6.70 -9.52
C PRO A 187 -0.54 -7.72 -10.27
N ASN A 188 -0.90 -8.03 -11.51
CA ASN A 188 -0.05 -8.88 -12.35
C ASN A 188 1.14 -8.06 -12.83
N LEU A 189 2.28 -8.18 -12.13
CA LEU A 189 3.51 -7.44 -12.43
C LEU A 189 4.53 -8.24 -13.23
N LYS A 190 4.32 -9.55 -13.42
CA LYS A 190 5.26 -10.41 -14.12
C LYS A 190 5.53 -9.90 -15.54
N ASN A 191 6.81 -9.81 -15.90
CA ASN A 191 7.34 -9.28 -17.16
C ASN A 191 7.01 -7.81 -17.44
N LYS A 192 6.50 -7.06 -16.44
CA LYS A 192 6.25 -5.62 -16.54
C LYS A 192 7.41 -4.83 -15.94
N LEU A 193 7.41 -3.52 -16.22
CA LEU A 193 8.32 -2.59 -15.55
C LEU A 193 8.09 -2.67 -14.04
N LEU A 194 9.17 -2.76 -13.29
CA LEU A 194 9.07 -2.70 -11.83
C LEU A 194 8.82 -1.25 -11.43
N ASN A 195 7.70 -1.03 -10.73
CA ASN A 195 7.35 0.25 -10.15
C ASN A 195 7.04 0.08 -8.65
N VAL A 196 7.59 0.96 -7.81
CA VAL A 196 7.40 0.91 -6.35
C VAL A 196 5.94 1.13 -5.96
N TYR A 197 5.18 1.95 -6.69
CA TYR A 197 3.77 2.21 -6.36
C TYR A 197 2.89 0.97 -6.57
N ASP A 198 3.24 0.12 -7.54
CA ASP A 198 2.58 -1.17 -7.73
C ASP A 198 2.90 -2.13 -6.57
N ILE A 199 4.13 -2.07 -6.05
CA ILE A 199 4.56 -2.86 -4.88
C ILE A 199 3.86 -2.36 -3.61
N ASP A 200 3.72 -1.05 -3.42
CA ASP A 200 2.97 -0.47 -2.31
C ASP A 200 1.52 -0.96 -2.31
N GLN A 201 0.89 -0.99 -3.49
CA GLN A 201 -0.45 -1.55 -3.64
C GLN A 201 -0.49 -3.05 -3.27
N MET A 202 0.51 -3.84 -3.67
CA MET A 202 0.61 -5.24 -3.24
C MET A 202 0.73 -5.35 -1.72
N VAL A 203 1.57 -4.54 -1.09
CA VAL A 203 1.77 -4.53 0.37
C VAL A 203 0.46 -4.19 1.09
N GLU A 204 -0.30 -3.20 0.59
CA GLU A 204 -1.61 -2.82 1.13
C GLU A 204 -2.63 -3.99 1.05
N ILE A 205 -2.68 -4.68 -0.09
CA ILE A 205 -3.58 -5.83 -0.27
C ILE A 205 -3.16 -7.00 0.63
N LEU A 206 -1.86 -7.27 0.73
CA LEU A 206 -1.33 -8.39 1.49
C LEU A 206 -1.46 -8.22 3.01
N ASN A 207 -1.46 -6.97 3.52
CA ASN A 207 -1.63 -6.73 4.95
C ASN A 207 -3.11 -6.67 5.32
N THR A 208 -3.54 -7.61 6.16
CA THR A 208 -4.92 -7.74 6.65
C THR A 208 -4.91 -7.89 8.17
N THR A 209 -6.08 -7.85 8.82
CA THR A 209 -6.20 -8.09 10.27
C THR A 209 -5.55 -9.41 10.71
N ASN A 210 -5.60 -10.42 9.84
CA ASN A 210 -5.12 -11.77 10.11
C ASN A 210 -3.80 -12.10 9.43
N LYS A 211 -3.16 -11.15 8.75
CA LYS A 211 -1.93 -11.43 8.02
C LYS A 211 -1.04 -10.20 7.92
N SER A 212 0.20 -10.34 8.36
CA SER A 212 1.25 -9.38 8.07
C SER A 212 2.13 -9.92 6.95
N ALA A 213 2.49 -9.05 6.01
CA ALA A 213 3.33 -9.41 4.88
C ALA A 213 4.35 -8.32 4.54
N LYS A 214 5.52 -8.76 4.09
CA LYS A 214 6.61 -7.93 3.60
C LYS A 214 6.95 -8.35 2.18
N VAL A 215 7.12 -7.37 1.29
CA VAL A 215 7.60 -7.59 -0.08
C VAL A 215 9.03 -7.06 -0.19
N SER A 216 9.95 -7.89 -0.66
CA SER A 216 11.34 -7.52 -0.89
C SER A 216 11.69 -7.69 -2.37
N VAL A 217 12.39 -6.71 -2.94
CA VAL A 217 12.95 -6.81 -4.29
C VAL A 217 14.28 -7.54 -4.22
N VAL A 218 14.41 -8.68 -4.88
CA VAL A 218 15.63 -9.49 -4.91
C VAL A 218 16.12 -9.66 -6.35
N ALA A 219 17.43 -9.68 -6.56
CA ALA A 219 17.99 -9.86 -7.89
C ALA A 219 17.52 -11.18 -8.52
N SER A 220 17.18 -11.16 -9.80
CA SER A 220 16.93 -12.37 -10.58
C SER A 220 18.18 -12.81 -11.33
N GLN A 221 18.15 -14.00 -11.92
CA GLN A 221 19.22 -14.47 -12.82
C GLN A 221 19.21 -13.75 -14.17
N GLU A 222 18.06 -13.18 -14.56
CA GLU A 222 17.93 -12.42 -15.80
C GLU A 222 18.44 -10.98 -15.59
N LYS A 223 19.31 -10.53 -16.49
CA LYS A 223 19.88 -9.18 -16.44
C LYS A 223 18.78 -8.13 -16.60
N GLY A 224 18.78 -7.14 -15.71
CA GLY A 224 17.77 -6.08 -15.72
C GLY A 224 16.42 -6.52 -15.14
N ALA A 225 16.31 -7.72 -14.56
CA ALA A 225 15.09 -8.18 -13.93
C ALA A 225 15.29 -8.54 -12.46
N SER A 226 14.24 -8.35 -11.67
CA SER A 226 14.18 -8.64 -10.24
C SER A 226 13.00 -9.54 -9.91
N ASN A 227 13.11 -10.36 -8.87
CA ASN A 227 11.98 -11.08 -8.30
C ASN A 227 11.39 -10.28 -7.13
N LEU A 228 10.08 -10.41 -6.93
CA LEU A 228 9.40 -9.89 -5.74
C LEU A 228 9.19 -11.05 -4.76
N ASN A 229 9.88 -11.03 -3.61
CA ASN A 229 9.74 -12.05 -2.58
C ASN A 229 8.76 -11.61 -1.50
N ILE A 230 7.71 -12.40 -1.28
CA ILE A 230 6.68 -12.17 -0.27
C ILE A 230 6.97 -13.06 0.93
N GLU A 231 7.26 -12.43 2.06
CA GLU A 231 7.29 -13.07 3.37
C GLU A 231 5.99 -12.75 4.10
N ARG A 232 5.36 -13.74 4.72
CA ARG A 232 4.04 -13.58 5.35
C ARG A 232 3.89 -14.38 6.64
N VAL A 233 3.18 -13.81 7.59
CA VAL A 233 2.77 -14.46 8.84
C VAL A 233 1.25 -14.35 8.95
N ARG A 234 0.57 -15.48 9.17
CA ARG A 234 -0.90 -15.54 9.29
C ARG A 234 -1.29 -15.81 10.75
N ASN A 235 -2.38 -15.21 11.18
CA ASN A 235 -3.09 -15.49 12.43
C ASN A 235 -4.45 -16.09 12.08
N ASP A 236 -4.76 -17.27 12.61
CA ASP A 236 -5.99 -17.98 12.28
C ASP A 236 -7.21 -17.50 13.08
N TRP A 237 -7.02 -16.71 14.15
CA TRP A 237 -8.12 -16.25 15.00
C TRP A 237 -8.65 -14.87 14.62
N PRO A 238 -9.98 -14.67 14.60
CA PRO A 238 -10.56 -13.37 14.33
C PRO A 238 -10.18 -12.34 15.41
N GLU A 239 -10.11 -11.08 15.01
CA GLU A 239 -10.02 -9.96 15.93
C GLU A 239 -11.41 -9.67 16.50
N VAL A 240 -11.53 -9.66 17.83
CA VAL A 240 -12.78 -9.39 18.52
C VAL A 240 -12.63 -8.14 19.37
N THR A 241 -13.46 -7.13 19.10
CA THR A 241 -13.49 -5.88 19.83
C THR A 241 -14.84 -5.73 20.54
N LEU A 242 -14.81 -5.60 21.86
CA LEU A 242 -15.96 -5.19 22.67
C LEU A 242 -15.78 -3.72 23.07
N SER A 243 -16.82 -2.91 22.96
CA SER A 243 -16.77 -1.49 23.32
C SER A 243 -18.04 -1.05 24.03
N ILE A 244 -17.89 -0.06 24.92
CA ILE A 244 -19.00 0.60 25.60
C ILE A 244 -18.80 2.11 25.40
N ASN A 245 -19.88 2.81 25.07
CA ASN A 245 -19.87 4.27 24.97
C ASN A 245 -21.13 4.87 25.60
N ASN A 246 -21.11 6.18 25.83
CA ASN A 246 -22.19 6.96 26.42
C ASN A 246 -22.75 7.99 25.42
N SER A 247 -22.79 7.64 24.12
CA SER A 247 -23.17 8.53 23.01
C SER A 247 -24.63 8.98 23.01
N GLY A 248 -25.49 8.37 23.82
CA GLY A 248 -26.88 8.81 23.95
C GLY A 248 -27.00 10.11 24.74
N THR A 249 -27.90 10.99 24.29
CA THR A 249 -28.12 12.32 24.87
C THR A 249 -29.01 12.32 26.11
N GLU A 250 -29.72 11.22 26.37
CA GLU A 250 -30.59 11.07 27.53
C GLU A 250 -29.81 10.60 28.79
N ASN A 251 -30.53 10.18 29.83
CA ASN A 251 -29.93 9.69 31.07
C ASN A 251 -29.52 8.19 30.98
N ASN A 252 -28.84 7.70 32.02
CA ASN A 252 -28.39 6.31 32.10
C ASN A 252 -29.52 5.28 32.02
N ALA A 253 -30.74 5.63 32.43
CA ALA A 253 -31.90 4.76 32.36
C ALA A 253 -32.56 4.76 30.97
N ASN A 254 -32.26 5.74 30.12
CA ASN A 254 -32.97 5.97 28.86
C ASN A 254 -32.02 6.03 27.65
N GLY A 255 -31.07 5.11 27.56
CA GLY A 255 -30.29 4.94 26.33
C GLY A 255 -29.06 5.83 26.20
N ARG A 256 -28.55 6.41 27.30
CA ARG A 256 -27.22 7.04 27.30
C ARG A 256 -26.12 6.06 26.89
N ASN A 257 -26.16 4.85 27.45
CA ASN A 257 -25.10 3.87 27.32
C ASN A 257 -25.39 2.87 26.20
N GLN A 258 -24.37 2.49 25.45
CA GLN A 258 -24.44 1.51 24.37
C GLN A 258 -23.22 0.58 24.44
N ALA A 259 -23.46 -0.71 24.27
CA ALA A 259 -22.40 -1.69 24.04
C ALA A 259 -22.37 -2.09 22.56
N SER A 260 -21.19 -2.38 22.05
CA SER A 260 -20.99 -2.89 20.70
C SER A 260 -19.97 -4.02 20.67
N LEU A 261 -20.22 -5.00 19.81
CA LEU A 261 -19.31 -6.09 19.49
C LEU A 261 -18.95 -5.99 18.01
N ASN A 262 -17.66 -6.05 17.71
CA ASN A 262 -17.13 -6.14 16.36
C ASN A 262 -16.24 -7.38 16.26
N VAL A 263 -16.43 -8.17 15.20
CA VAL A 263 -15.61 -9.34 14.88
C VAL A 263 -15.08 -9.15 13.46
N ALA A 264 -13.77 -9.08 13.31
CA ALA A 264 -13.10 -8.96 12.02
C ALA A 264 -12.27 -10.23 11.74
N TRP A 265 -12.43 -10.80 10.55
CA TRP A 265 -11.68 -11.98 10.13
C TRP A 265 -11.27 -11.83 8.67
N SER A 266 -9.98 -11.92 8.41
CA SER A 266 -9.42 -11.79 7.07
C SER A 266 -8.82 -13.10 6.58
N ASP A 267 -8.60 -13.18 5.26
CA ASP A 267 -7.97 -14.30 4.57
C ASP A 267 -8.73 -15.64 4.65
N LEU A 268 -10.06 -15.61 4.83
CA LEU A 268 -10.89 -16.81 4.91
C LEU A 268 -10.87 -17.60 3.60
N LEU A 269 -10.95 -16.91 2.46
CA LEU A 269 -10.85 -17.53 1.13
C LEU A 269 -9.38 -17.68 0.67
N GLY A 270 -8.45 -17.09 1.42
CA GLY A 270 -7.03 -17.02 1.06
C GLY A 270 -6.70 -15.94 0.02
N THR A 271 -7.70 -15.14 -0.40
CA THR A 271 -7.62 -14.12 -1.44
C THR A 271 -7.45 -12.71 -0.85
N ASN A 272 -6.84 -12.58 0.33
CA ASN A 272 -6.74 -11.30 1.06
C ASN A 272 -8.11 -10.67 1.37
N ASP A 273 -9.18 -11.48 1.41
CA ASP A 273 -10.53 -11.05 1.70
C ASP A 273 -10.68 -10.60 3.16
N ARG A 274 -11.59 -9.66 3.43
CA ARG A 274 -11.88 -9.19 4.79
C ARG A 274 -13.36 -9.30 5.07
N TRP A 275 -13.69 -9.93 6.19
CA TRP A 275 -15.04 -10.06 6.72
C TRP A 275 -15.13 -9.27 8.01
N SER A 276 -16.22 -8.53 8.20
CA SER A 276 -16.53 -7.97 9.51
C SER A 276 -18.01 -8.09 9.84
N PHE A 277 -18.27 -8.49 11.08
CA PHE A 277 -19.59 -8.46 11.68
C PHE A 277 -19.57 -7.47 12.84
N SER A 278 -20.61 -6.63 12.92
CA SER A 278 -20.78 -5.69 14.02
C SER A 278 -22.21 -5.72 14.54
N THR A 279 -22.37 -5.57 15.84
CA THR A 279 -23.66 -5.37 16.46
C THR A 279 -23.57 -4.37 17.60
N GLY A 280 -24.64 -3.59 17.78
CA GLY A 280 -24.77 -2.63 18.87
C GLY A 280 -26.09 -2.80 19.58
N TYR A 281 -26.08 -2.63 20.90
CA TYR A 281 -27.27 -2.62 21.75
C TYR A 281 -27.22 -1.45 22.73
N ARG A 282 -28.27 -0.64 22.73
CA ARG A 282 -28.41 0.51 23.62
C ARG A 282 -29.22 0.14 24.86
N PHE A 283 -28.70 0.51 26.03
CA PHE A 283 -29.28 0.12 27.32
C PHE A 283 -30.43 1.03 27.73
N TYR A 284 -31.60 0.44 27.95
CA TYR A 284 -32.78 1.12 28.49
C TYR A 284 -33.30 0.36 29.71
N LYS A 285 -33.65 1.07 30.78
CA LYS A 285 -34.28 0.51 31.98
C LYS A 285 -35.62 -0.17 31.64
N HIS A 286 -36.40 0.46 30.76
CA HIS A 286 -37.67 -0.07 30.25
C HIS A 286 -37.51 -0.64 28.84
N SER A 287 -36.73 -1.72 28.70
CA SER A 287 -36.33 -2.30 27.40
C SER A 287 -37.50 -2.77 26.51
N LYS A 288 -38.65 -3.11 27.10
CA LYS A 288 -39.89 -3.47 26.35
C LYS A 288 -40.52 -2.27 25.64
N ALA A 289 -40.37 -1.09 26.21
CA ALA A 289 -40.92 0.17 25.72
C ALA A 289 -39.90 0.93 24.85
N ASN A 290 -38.61 0.81 25.19
CA ASN A 290 -37.52 1.49 24.50
C ASN A 290 -36.41 0.51 24.14
N GLN A 291 -36.04 0.45 22.86
CA GLN A 291 -35.00 -0.42 22.37
C GLN A 291 -34.31 0.23 21.18
N GLN A 292 -32.99 0.04 21.07
CA GLN A 292 -32.25 0.35 19.85
C GLN A 292 -31.17 -0.69 19.66
N ARG A 293 -31.17 -1.32 18.49
CA ARG A 293 -30.18 -2.34 18.11
C ARG A 293 -29.79 -2.19 16.65
N ASN A 294 -28.57 -2.61 16.33
CA ASN A 294 -28.09 -2.65 14.96
C ASN A 294 -27.22 -3.88 14.71
N TYR A 295 -27.19 -4.30 13.45
CA TYR A 295 -26.37 -5.38 12.93
C TYR A 295 -25.78 -4.94 11.60
N ALA A 296 -24.51 -5.24 11.34
CA ALA A 296 -23.95 -5.12 10.01
C ALA A 296 -22.96 -6.24 9.72
N LEU A 297 -23.02 -6.77 8.51
CA LEU A 297 -22.08 -7.72 7.94
C LEU A 297 -21.45 -7.07 6.70
N SER A 298 -20.13 -7.12 6.59
CA SER A 298 -19.44 -6.67 5.39
C SER A 298 -18.41 -7.67 4.91
N TYR A 299 -18.21 -7.67 3.60
CA TYR A 299 -17.24 -8.46 2.87
C TYR A 299 -16.48 -7.56 1.89
N VAL A 300 -15.16 -7.61 1.93
CA VAL A 300 -14.27 -6.84 1.06
C VAL A 300 -13.33 -7.78 0.32
N GLN A 301 -13.33 -7.72 -1.01
CA GLN A 301 -12.43 -8.47 -1.88
C GLN A 301 -11.54 -7.52 -2.68
N PRO A 302 -10.22 -7.49 -2.42
CA PRO A 302 -9.27 -6.80 -3.29
C PRO A 302 -9.11 -7.54 -4.62
N LEU A 303 -8.93 -6.80 -5.71
CA LEU A 303 -8.80 -7.28 -7.09
C LEU A 303 -7.80 -6.39 -7.85
N SER A 304 -6.50 -6.62 -7.65
CA SER A 304 -5.43 -5.72 -8.10
C SER A 304 -5.71 -4.28 -7.63
N PHE A 305 -5.85 -3.33 -8.56
CA PHE A 305 -6.14 -1.92 -8.27
C PHE A 305 -7.63 -1.64 -7.99
N SER A 306 -8.47 -2.66 -8.00
CA SER A 306 -9.89 -2.56 -7.69
C SER A 306 -10.22 -3.18 -6.33
N THR A 307 -11.25 -2.68 -5.67
CA THR A 307 -11.81 -3.27 -4.44
C THR A 307 -13.31 -3.40 -4.58
N LEU A 308 -13.82 -4.61 -4.33
CA LEU A 308 -15.24 -4.93 -4.24
C LEU A 308 -15.66 -4.95 -2.76
N GLU A 309 -16.70 -4.21 -2.40
CA GLU A 309 -17.28 -4.17 -1.06
C GLU A 309 -18.77 -4.52 -1.12
N LEU A 310 -19.18 -5.47 -0.28
CA LEU A 310 -20.56 -5.85 -0.03
C LEU A 310 -20.88 -5.58 1.43
N LYS A 311 -21.98 -4.88 1.71
CA LYS A 311 -22.42 -4.59 3.07
C LYS A 311 -23.92 -4.81 3.23
N LEU A 312 -24.30 -5.56 4.24
CA LEU A 312 -25.67 -5.75 4.68
C LEU A 312 -25.80 -5.17 6.08
N ALA A 313 -26.78 -4.30 6.31
CA ALA A 313 -27.00 -3.67 7.60
C ALA A 313 -28.49 -3.63 7.95
N GLU A 314 -28.79 -3.78 9.23
CA GLU A 314 -30.12 -3.64 9.80
C GLU A 314 -30.04 -2.79 11.07
N SER A 315 -30.93 -1.82 11.20
CA SER A 315 -31.13 -1.05 12.43
C SER A 315 -32.61 -1.07 12.81
N GLU A 316 -32.86 -1.19 14.10
CA GLU A 316 -34.21 -1.21 14.65
C GLU A 316 -34.25 -0.32 15.88
N TYR A 317 -35.33 0.45 16.01
CA TYR A 317 -35.64 1.17 17.22
C TYR A 317 -37.10 1.01 17.60
N LYS A 318 -37.34 1.13 18.90
CA LYS A 318 -38.64 1.30 19.52
C LYS A 318 -38.49 2.36 20.59
N LYS A 319 -39.40 3.33 20.63
CA LYS A 319 -39.40 4.39 21.62
C LYS A 319 -40.82 4.69 22.06
N SER A 320 -41.01 4.75 23.37
CA SER A 320 -42.24 5.21 23.98
C SER A 320 -42.21 6.74 24.07
N LEU A 321 -43.28 7.37 23.59
CA LEU A 321 -43.47 8.80 23.56
C LEU A 321 -44.60 9.14 24.53
N GLN A 322 -44.28 9.92 25.55
CA GLN A 322 -45.26 10.41 26.51
C GLN A 322 -46.03 11.57 25.88
N GLY A 323 -47.32 11.38 25.65
CA GLY A 323 -48.27 12.45 25.34
C GLY A 323 -48.87 13.03 26.62
N GLU A 324 -49.72 14.06 26.47
CA GLU A 324 -50.36 14.76 27.58
C GLU A 324 -51.27 13.83 28.41
N ASN A 325 -51.98 12.90 27.75
CA ASN A 325 -52.91 11.96 28.39
C ASN A 325 -52.66 10.48 28.08
N ASP A 326 -51.77 10.17 27.12
CA ASP A 326 -51.56 8.80 26.62
C ASP A 326 -50.08 8.52 26.32
N VAL A 327 -49.73 7.23 26.20
CA VAL A 327 -48.39 6.78 25.81
C VAL A 327 -48.44 6.17 24.41
N TYR A 328 -47.72 6.78 23.47
CA TYR A 328 -47.62 6.29 22.10
C TYR A 328 -46.32 5.50 21.91
N THR A 329 -46.35 4.51 21.00
CA THR A 329 -45.14 3.77 20.62
C THR A 329 -44.72 4.16 19.21
N SER A 330 -43.50 4.66 19.07
CA SER A 330 -42.83 4.85 17.79
C SER A 330 -41.86 3.69 17.57
N SER A 331 -41.87 3.09 16.39
CA SER A 331 -40.92 2.03 16.04
C SER A 331 -40.57 2.12 14.57
N GLY A 332 -39.34 1.75 14.25
CA GLY A 332 -38.88 1.71 12.87
C GLY A 332 -37.79 0.66 12.69
N LYS A 333 -37.79 0.06 11.50
CA LYS A 333 -36.80 -0.91 11.06
C LYS A 333 -36.25 -0.45 9.71
N THR A 334 -34.93 -0.35 9.60
CA THR A 334 -34.23 0.03 8.38
C THR A 334 -33.27 -1.08 8.00
N GLN A 335 -33.34 -1.50 6.74
CA GLN A 335 -32.45 -2.49 6.16
C GLN A 335 -31.72 -1.86 4.98
N THR A 336 -30.44 -2.14 4.83
CA THR A 336 -29.60 -1.56 3.77
C THR A 336 -28.71 -2.65 3.20
N ALA A 337 -28.66 -2.74 1.88
CA ALA A 337 -27.71 -3.54 1.13
C ALA A 337 -26.90 -2.60 0.23
N THR A 338 -25.57 -2.70 0.31
CA THR A 338 -24.65 -1.87 -0.46
C THR A 338 -23.69 -2.75 -1.23
N LEU A 339 -23.54 -2.45 -2.52
CA LEU A 339 -22.51 -2.98 -3.41
C LEU A 339 -21.68 -1.79 -3.87
N LYS A 340 -20.36 -1.86 -3.67
CA LYS A 340 -19.42 -0.81 -4.07
C LYS A 340 -18.24 -1.43 -4.80
N LEU A 341 -17.89 -0.83 -5.93
CA LEU A 341 -16.67 -1.12 -6.66
C LEU A 341 -15.84 0.17 -6.70
N SER A 342 -14.58 0.09 -6.27
CA SER A 342 -13.64 1.20 -6.29
C SER A 342 -12.41 0.81 -7.07
N HIS A 343 -11.82 1.75 -7.81
CA HIS A 343 -10.63 1.51 -8.63
C HIS A 343 -9.64 2.67 -8.47
N VAL A 344 -8.38 2.36 -8.23
CA VAL A 344 -7.30 3.34 -8.12
C VAL A 344 -6.83 3.69 -9.54
N LEU A 345 -6.99 4.96 -9.92
CA LEU A 345 -6.61 5.46 -11.25
C LEU A 345 -5.17 5.96 -11.31
N SER A 346 -4.71 6.61 -10.25
CA SER A 346 -3.36 7.17 -10.16
C SER A 346 -2.91 7.23 -8.71
N ILE A 347 -1.68 6.80 -8.48
CA ILE A 347 -0.98 7.01 -7.21
C ILE A 347 -0.03 8.19 -7.45
N PRO A 348 -0.25 9.35 -6.82
CA PRO A 348 0.62 10.49 -7.02
C PRO A 348 2.02 10.16 -6.53
N PRO A 349 3.08 10.66 -7.19
CA PRO A 349 4.43 10.45 -6.72
C PRO A 349 4.60 11.07 -5.33
N LEU A 350 5.36 10.41 -4.45
CA LEU A 350 5.71 10.96 -3.14
C LEU A 350 6.30 12.36 -3.34
N ALA A 351 5.55 13.38 -2.93
CA ALA A 351 6.07 14.73 -2.83
C ALA A 351 7.13 14.71 -1.74
N VAL A 352 8.40 14.63 -2.13
CA VAL A 352 9.49 15.01 -1.23
C VAL A 352 9.22 16.47 -0.89
N ILE A 353 8.72 16.71 0.32
CA ILE A 353 8.53 18.03 0.88
C ILE A 353 9.92 18.64 0.98
N ALA A 354 10.36 19.35 -0.06
CA ALA A 354 11.49 20.24 0.00
C ALA A 354 11.09 21.42 0.88
N SER A 355 11.16 21.20 2.19
CA SER A 355 11.08 22.25 3.20
C SER A 355 12.36 23.06 3.12
N VAL A 356 12.46 23.92 2.12
CA VAL A 356 13.49 24.97 2.08
C VAL A 356 12.99 26.06 3.02
N ASN A 357 13.30 25.91 4.31
CA ASN A 357 13.27 27.02 5.24
C ASN A 357 14.48 27.90 4.93
N VAL A 358 14.28 28.90 4.06
CA VAL A 358 15.12 30.10 4.08
C VAL A 358 14.48 31.00 5.14
N ILE A 359 15.12 31.07 6.30
CA ILE A 359 14.90 32.15 7.26
C ILE A 359 16.00 33.19 6.96
N PRO A 360 15.67 34.50 6.92
CA PRO A 360 16.58 35.57 6.54
C PRO A 360 17.84 35.70 7.39
#